data_AF-A3F7H2-F1
#
_entry.id   AF-A3F7H2-F1
#
_cell.length_a   1.000
_cell.length_b   1.000
_cell.length_c   1.000
_cell.angle_alpha   90.00
_cell.angle_beta   90.00
_cell.angle_gamma   90.00
#
_symmetry.space_group_name_H-M   'P 1'
#
loop_
_entity.id
_entity.type
_entity.pdbx_description
1 polymer ?
#
loop_
_entity_poly.entity_id
_entity_poly.type
_entity_poly.pdbx_seq_one_letter_code
_entity_poly.pdbx_strand_id
1 'polypeptide(L)' 'SPIPAMSMISYAGGARFLQLLGGVSLSFYDWYCDLPNASPEVWGDQTDVPESADWYNS' A
#
# COMPACT_ATOMS: atom_id res chain seq x y z
N SER A 1 4.54 -5.93 8.59
CA SER A 1 5.56 -6.61 7.75
C SER A 1 6.41 -5.53 7.08
N PRO A 2 7.57 -5.79 6.44
CA PRO A 2 8.13 -4.76 5.57
C PRO A 2 7.09 -4.44 4.50
N ILE A 3 6.41 -3.29 4.62
CA ILE A 3 5.50 -2.76 3.60
C ILE A 3 6.39 -2.01 2.59
N PRO A 4 6.09 -2.05 1.28
CA PRO A 4 6.97 -1.48 0.26
C PRO A 4 7.48 -0.07 0.58
N ALA A 5 6.62 0.82 1.08
CA ALA A 5 6.99 2.20 1.40
C ALA A 5 8.00 2.35 2.55
N MET A 6 8.03 1.42 3.51
CA MET A 6 8.92 1.48 4.68
C MET A 6 10.29 0.85 4.42
N SER A 7 10.37 -0.16 3.54
CA SER A 7 11.63 -0.82 3.18
C SER A 7 11.51 -1.54 1.84
N MET A 8 11.63 -0.78 0.74
CA MET A 8 11.34 -1.22 -0.63
C MET A 8 12.09 -2.49 -1.02
N ILE A 9 13.41 -2.53 -0.82
CA ILE A 9 14.26 -3.66 -1.25
C ILE A 9 14.05 -4.90 -0.37
N SER A 10 13.81 -4.70 0.93
CA SER A 10 13.51 -5.80 1.84
C SER A 10 12.21 -6.50 1.48
N TYR A 11 11.17 -5.74 1.10
CA TYR A 11 9.92 -6.29 0.56
C TYR A 11 10.15 -6.96 -0.80
N ALA A 12 10.83 -6.27 -1.72
CA ALA A 12 11.03 -6.73 -3.10
C ALA A 12 11.84 -8.04 -3.18
N GLY A 13 12.79 -8.27 -2.27
CA GLY A 13 13.58 -9.52 -2.24
C GLY A 13 12.70 -10.77 -2.14
N GLY A 14 11.76 -10.79 -1.19
CA GLY A 14 10.81 -11.89 -1.02
C GLY A 14 9.76 -11.95 -2.13
N ALA A 15 9.16 -10.81 -2.46
CA ALA A 15 8.12 -10.72 -3.49
C ALA A 15 8.64 -11.17 -4.87
N ARG A 16 9.85 -10.73 -5.27
CA ARG A 16 10.45 -11.09 -6.54
C ARG A 16 10.81 -12.58 -6.62
N PHE A 17 11.34 -13.15 -5.54
CA PHE A 17 11.62 -14.59 -5.48
C PHE A 17 10.35 -15.41 -5.71
N LEU A 18 9.25 -15.08 -5.02
CA LEU A 18 7.97 -15.76 -5.19
C LEU A 18 7.43 -15.61 -6.61
N GLN A 19 7.43 -14.39 -7.16
CA GLN A 19 6.94 -14.14 -8.53
C GLN A 19 7.71 -14.95 -9.58
N LEU A 20 9.03 -15.11 -9.45
CA LEU A 20 9.84 -15.90 -10.39
C LEU A 20 9.52 -17.39 -10.34
N LEU A 21 9.01 -17.89 -9.22
CA LEU A 21 8.62 -19.29 -9.04
C LEU A 21 7.11 -19.53 -9.19
N GLY A 22 6.33 -18.50 -9.57
CA GLY A 22 4.88 -18.58 -9.69
C GLY A 22 4.13 -18.59 -8.35
N GLY A 23 4.78 -18.15 -7.27
CA GLY A 23 4.16 -17.98 -5.95
C GLY A 23 3.24 -16.76 -5.88
N VAL A 24 2.34 -16.75 -4.89
CA VAL A 24 1.36 -15.67 -4.68
C VAL A 24 1.90 -14.65 -3.68
N SER A 25 1.80 -13.37 -4.02
CA SER A 25 1.98 -12.26 -3.07
C SER A 25 0.63 -11.86 -2.48
N LEU A 26 0.49 -11.95 -1.15
CA LEU A 26 -0.74 -11.56 -0.46
C LEU A 26 -0.86 -10.04 -0.34
N SER A 27 -2.10 -9.53 -0.40
CA SER A 27 -2.42 -8.13 -0.13
C SER A 27 -2.26 -7.81 1.36
N PHE A 28 -2.18 -6.52 1.70
CA PHE A 28 -1.97 -6.06 3.08
C PHE A 28 -2.87 -4.90 3.47
N TYR A 29 -3.16 -3.96 2.55
CA TYR A 29 -3.84 -2.70 2.87
C TYR A 29 -5.33 -2.93 3.21
N ASP A 30 -5.98 -3.81 2.46
CA ASP A 30 -7.30 -4.37 2.74
C ASP A 30 -7.31 -5.27 3.98
N TRP A 31 -6.34 -6.19 4.09
CA TRP A 31 -6.27 -7.16 5.18
C TRP A 31 -6.05 -6.51 6.56
N TYR A 32 -5.30 -5.41 6.60
CA TYR A 32 -5.08 -4.63 7.82
C TYR A 32 -6.18 -3.63 8.14
N CYS A 33 -7.21 -3.53 7.29
CA CYS A 33 -8.28 -2.53 7.40
C CYS A 33 -7.77 -1.08 7.28
N ASP A 34 -6.62 -0.88 6.63
CA ASP A 34 -6.08 0.45 6.35
C ASP A 34 -6.63 1.04 5.04
N LEU A 35 -7.19 0.20 4.16
CA LEU A 35 -7.91 0.61 2.96
C LEU A 35 -9.30 1.16 3.32
N PRO A 36 -9.58 2.46 3.11
CA PRO A 36 -10.93 2.99 3.22
C PRO A 36 -11.72 2.64 1.94
N ASN A 37 -12.61 1.64 2.00
CA ASN A 37 -13.42 1.21 0.84
C ASN A 37 -14.19 2.37 0.15
N ALA A 38 -14.55 3.39 0.91
CA ALA A 38 -15.20 4.58 0.38
C ALA A 38 -14.32 5.34 -0.64
N SER A 39 -12.99 5.29 -0.54
CA SER A 39 -12.11 6.01 -1.46
C SER A 39 -12.20 5.48 -2.90
N PRO A 40 -12.03 4.16 -3.14
CA PRO A 40 -12.30 3.58 -4.45
C PRO A 40 -13.74 3.78 -4.93
N GLU A 41 -14.73 3.72 -4.04
CA GLU A 41 -16.15 3.88 -4.38
C GLU A 41 -16.50 5.30 -4.86
N VAL A 42 -15.88 6.33 -4.27
CA VAL A 42 -16.20 7.74 -4.55
C VAL A 42 -15.27 8.32 -5.62
N TRP A 43 -13.97 8.01 -5.56
CA TRP A 43 -12.95 8.66 -6.39
C TRP A 43 -12.21 7.71 -7.33
N GLY A 44 -12.39 6.39 -7.19
CA GLY A 44 -11.65 5.41 -8.00
C GLY A 44 -10.15 5.34 -7.68
N ASP A 45 -9.74 5.87 -6.53
CA ASP A 45 -8.36 5.84 -6.05
C ASP A 45 -8.23 4.98 -4.77
N GLN A 46 -7.06 4.35 -4.58
CA GLN A 46 -6.82 3.49 -3.43
C GLN A 46 -6.88 4.29 -2.11
N THR A 47 -6.08 5.35 -2.02
CA THR A 47 -6.03 6.36 -0.95
C THR A 47 -5.10 7.47 -1.40
N ASP A 48 -5.55 8.71 -1.34
CA ASP A 48 -4.72 9.90 -1.45
C ASP A 48 -5.13 10.89 -0.37
N VAL A 49 -4.16 11.40 0.39
CA VAL A 49 -4.36 12.34 1.50
C VAL A 49 -3.29 13.43 1.46
N PRO A 50 -3.62 14.68 1.84
CA PRO A 50 -2.65 15.76 1.83
C PRO A 50 -1.49 15.49 2.81
N GLU A 51 -0.31 16.02 2.47
CA GLU A 51 0.84 15.97 3.37
C GLU A 51 0.59 16.77 4.65
N SER A 52 1.32 16.46 5.72
CA SER A 52 1.12 17.13 7.01
C SER A 52 1.46 18.62 7.00
N ALA A 53 2.23 19.11 6.01
CA ALA A 53 2.49 20.54 5.85
C ALA A 53 1.24 21.33 5.41
N ASP A 54 0.32 20.70 4.68
CA ASP A 54 -0.90 21.35 4.18
C ASP A 54 -1.94 21.62 5.29
N TRP A 55 -1.75 21.03 6.48
CA TRP A 55 -2.57 21.32 7.66
C TRP A 55 -2.55 22.82 8.05
N TYR A 56 -1.49 23.55 7.69
CA TYR A 56 -1.37 24.99 7.96
C TYR A 56 -2.05 25.89 6.91
N ASN A 57 -2.55 25.32 5.79
CA ASN A 57 -3.30 26.04 4.75
C ASN A 57 -4.82 25.87 4.87
N SER A 58 -5.27 25.15 5.91
CA SER A 58 -6.68 24.83 6.17
C SER A 58 -7.39 25.87 7.01
#